data_AF-A0A7K0RHE5-F1
#
_entry.id   AF-A0A7K0RHE5-F1
#
_cell.length_a   1.000
_cell.length_b   1.000
_cell.length_c   1.000
_cell.angle_alpha   90.00
_cell.angle_beta   90.00
_cell.angle_gamma   90.00
#
_symmetry.space_group_name_H-M   'P 1'
#
loop_
_entity.id
_entity.type
_entity.pdbx_description
1 polymer ?
#
loop_
_entity_poly.entity_id
_entity_poly.type
_entity_poly.pdbx_seq_one_letter_code
_entity_poly.pdbx_strand_id
1 'polypeptide(L)'
;MQINPLVEELGEYPFTELTAKRIALEKSGRTIINFGVGEPREPTPQFIRETLARAVLDEERSQYPSAAGMEQLRESIANWVERR
;
A
#
# COMPACT_ATOMS: atom_id res chain seq x y z
N MET A 1 31.06 -0.12 -9.94
CA MET A 1 30.22 0.64 -8.99
C MET A 1 30.17 -0.20 -7.72
N GLN A 2 30.70 0.29 -6.59
CA GLN A 2 30.57 -0.43 -5.33
C GLN A 2 29.18 -0.17 -4.75
N ILE A 3 28.46 -1.25 -4.43
CA ILE A 3 27.15 -1.22 -3.79
C ILE A 3 27.38 -1.36 -2.28
N ASN A 4 26.50 -0.76 -1.47
CA ASN A 4 26.56 -0.88 -0.01
C ASN A 4 26.30 -2.35 0.39
N PRO A 5 27.15 -2.99 1.23
CA PRO A 5 26.97 -4.38 1.64
C PRO A 5 25.57 -4.70 2.21
N LEU A 6 24.92 -3.75 2.90
CA LEU A 6 23.56 -3.92 3.41
C LEU A 6 22.52 -4.09 2.30
N VAL A 7 22.76 -3.50 1.13
CA VAL A 7 21.89 -3.66 -0.05
C VAL A 7 22.12 -5.02 -0.71
N GLU A 8 23.35 -5.53 -0.67
CA GLU A 8 23.67 -6.87 -1.18
C GLU A 8 23.00 -7.98 -0.35
N GLU A 9 22.74 -7.74 0.94
CA GLU A 9 22.08 -8.68 1.85
C GLU A 9 20.55 -8.77 1.69
N LEU A 10 19.89 -7.81 1.01
CA LEU A 10 18.42 -7.76 0.91
C LEU A 10 17.82 -8.94 0.12
N GLY A 11 18.65 -9.69 -0.62
CA GLY A 11 18.23 -10.85 -1.40
C GLY A 11 17.21 -10.52 -2.49
N GLU A 12 16.69 -11.55 -3.14
CA GLU A 12 15.63 -11.36 -4.14
C GLU A 12 14.25 -11.30 -3.48
N TYR A 13 13.38 -10.42 -4.01
CA TYR A 13 12.01 -10.33 -3.56
C TYR A 13 11.25 -11.64 -3.87
N PRO A 14 10.77 -12.39 -2.86
CA PRO A 14 10.25 -13.76 -3.07
C PRO A 14 9.04 -13.84 -4.02
N PHE A 15 8.24 -12.79 -4.11
CA PHE A 15 7.06 -12.78 -4.98
C PHE A 15 7.40 -12.68 -6.46
N THR A 16 8.62 -12.31 -6.83
CA THR A 16 9.05 -12.26 -8.24
C THR A 16 9.01 -13.65 -8.86
N GLU A 17 9.59 -14.64 -8.19
CA GLU A 17 9.60 -16.03 -8.65
C GLU A 17 8.18 -16.63 -8.62
N LEU A 18 7.40 -16.38 -7.57
CA LEU A 18 6.03 -16.85 -7.44
C LEU A 18 5.13 -16.28 -8.55
N THR A 19 5.31 -15.00 -8.91
CA THR A 19 4.59 -14.35 -10.00
C THR A 19 4.95 -14.97 -11.35
N ALA A 20 6.24 -15.24 -11.60
CA ALA A 20 6.69 -15.90 -12.81
C ALA A 20 6.09 -17.31 -12.96
N LYS A 21 6.10 -18.11 -11.88
CA LYS A 21 5.47 -19.42 -11.85
C LYS A 21 3.96 -19.35 -12.09
N ARG A 22 3.26 -18.42 -11.43
CA ARG A 22 1.82 -18.20 -11.65
C ARG A 22 1.52 -17.95 -13.13
N ILE A 23 2.21 -16.99 -13.75
CA ILE A 23 2.02 -16.62 -15.16
C ILE A 23 2.30 -17.82 -16.09
N ALA A 24 3.34 -18.60 -15.82
CA ALA A 24 3.66 -19.79 -16.62
C ALA A 24 2.55 -20.86 -16.53
N LEU A 25 1.99 -21.07 -15.33
CA LEU A 25 0.88 -22.00 -15.14
C LEU A 25 -0.41 -21.51 -15.83
N GLU A 26 -0.73 -20.22 -15.70
CA GLU A 26 -1.87 -19.60 -16.41
C GLU A 26 -1.74 -19.77 -17.93
N LYS A 27 -0.54 -19.51 -18.50
CA LYS A 27 -0.25 -19.72 -19.93
C LYS A 27 -0.38 -21.18 -20.38
N SER A 28 -0.18 -22.14 -19.48
CA SER A 28 -0.39 -23.57 -19.75
C SER A 28 -1.87 -24.00 -19.69
N GLY A 29 -2.80 -23.06 -19.54
CA GLY A 29 -4.24 -23.32 -19.48
C GLY A 29 -4.74 -23.76 -18.10
N ARG A 30 -3.92 -23.63 -17.05
CA ARG A 30 -4.30 -23.99 -15.68
C ARG A 30 -5.02 -22.82 -15.01
N THR A 31 -6.16 -23.08 -14.40
CA THR A 31 -6.85 -22.11 -13.54
C THR A 31 -6.10 -21.97 -12.22
N ILE A 32 -5.65 -20.75 -11.88
CA ILE A 32 -4.96 -20.48 -10.62
C ILE A 32 -5.90 -19.80 -9.63
N ILE A 33 -5.99 -20.38 -8.43
CA ILE A 33 -6.62 -19.73 -7.27
C ILE A 33 -5.50 -19.07 -6.47
N ASN A 34 -5.45 -17.74 -6.54
CA ASN A 34 -4.36 -16.98 -5.95
C ASN A 34 -4.71 -16.53 -4.52
N PHE A 35 -4.13 -17.22 -3.53
CA PHE A 35 -4.15 -16.84 -2.12
C PHE A 35 -2.89 -16.08 -1.67
N GLY A 36 -1.98 -15.77 -2.59
CA GLY A 36 -0.71 -15.11 -2.29
C GLY A 36 -0.78 -13.57 -2.29
N VAL A 37 -1.91 -13.00 -2.70
CA VAL A 37 -2.11 -11.55 -2.77
C VAL A 37 -2.81 -11.07 -1.51
N GLY A 38 -2.14 -10.20 -0.75
CA GLY A 38 -2.68 -9.60 0.47
C GLY A 38 -3.39 -8.25 0.25
N GLU A 39 -3.54 -7.81 -0.99
CA GLU A 39 -4.26 -6.57 -1.29
C GLU A 39 -5.78 -6.80 -1.24
N PRO A 40 -6.54 -5.91 -0.58
CA PRO A 40 -8.01 -5.99 -0.59
C PRO A 40 -8.56 -5.91 -2.02
N ARG A 41 -9.63 -6.65 -2.29
CA ARG A 41 -10.33 -6.57 -3.59
C ARG A 41 -11.40 -5.50 -3.59
N GLU A 42 -11.94 -5.20 -2.41
CA GLU A 42 -12.98 -4.23 -2.22
C GLU A 42 -12.46 -2.81 -2.52
N PRO A 43 -13.26 -1.96 -3.17
CA PRO A 43 -12.85 -0.59 -3.39
C PRO A 43 -12.73 0.15 -2.06
N THR A 44 -11.82 1.12 -1.99
CA THR A 44 -11.75 2.07 -0.89
C THR A 44 -13.14 2.69 -0.64
N PRO A 45 -13.63 2.69 0.62
CA PRO A 45 -14.94 3.26 0.96
C PRO A 45 -15.16 4.65 0.37
N GLN A 46 -16.38 4.89 -0.12
CA GLN A 46 -16.73 6.11 -0.86
C GLN A 46 -16.41 7.40 -0.09
N PHE A 47 -16.72 7.45 1.21
CA PHE A 47 -16.48 8.63 2.03
C PHE A 47 -14.99 9.05 2.09
N ILE A 48 -14.06 8.09 2.02
CA ILE A 48 -12.62 8.35 2.00
C ILE A 48 -12.24 9.03 0.68
N ARG A 49 -12.75 8.50 -0.45
CA ARG A 49 -12.49 9.05 -1.79
C ARG A 49 -13.05 10.47 -1.93
N GLU A 50 -14.26 10.71 -1.43
CA GLU A 50 -14.89 12.04 -1.44
C GLU A 50 -14.14 13.04 -0.55
N THR A 51 -13.67 12.60 0.62
CA THR A 51 -12.90 13.45 1.53
C THR A 51 -11.56 13.85 0.92
N LEU A 52 -10.87 12.90 0.28
CA LEU A 52 -9.64 13.18 -0.46
C LEU A 52 -9.87 14.17 -1.60
N ALA A 53 -10.92 13.97 -2.40
CA ALA A 53 -11.23 14.86 -3.52
C ALA A 53 -11.45 16.30 -3.02
N ARG A 54 -12.26 16.49 -1.97
CA ARG A 54 -12.52 17.78 -1.34
C ARG A 54 -11.24 18.45 -0.81
N ALA A 55 -10.39 17.67 -0.12
CA ALA A 55 -9.15 18.19 0.45
C ALA A 55 -8.16 18.69 -0.61
N VAL A 56 -8.17 18.08 -1.80
CA VAL A 56 -7.33 18.47 -2.93
C VAL A 56 -7.93 19.62 -3.74
N LEU A 57 -9.23 19.55 -4.03
CA LEU A 57 -9.90 20.48 -4.94
C LEU A 57 -10.37 21.77 -4.27
N ASP A 58 -10.87 21.69 -3.03
CA ASP A 58 -11.55 22.82 -2.37
C ASP A 58 -10.65 23.49 -1.33
N GLU A 59 -9.81 22.72 -0.64
CA GLU A 59 -8.97 23.22 0.47
C GLU A 59 -7.53 23.56 0.05
N GLU A 60 -7.18 23.36 -1.24
CA GLU A 60 -5.84 23.58 -1.82
C GLU A 60 -4.68 23.05 -0.95
N ARG A 61 -4.89 21.92 -0.25
CA ARG A 61 -3.89 21.36 0.68
C ARG A 61 -2.67 20.82 -0.06
N SER A 62 -1.71 21.69 -0.33
CA SER A 62 -0.45 21.37 -1.02
C SER A 62 0.80 21.66 -0.19
N GLN A 63 0.63 22.25 1.00
CA GLN A 63 1.74 22.60 1.88
C GLN A 63 2.25 21.37 2.62
N TYR A 64 3.56 21.34 2.88
CA TYR A 64 4.16 20.28 3.66
C TYR A 64 3.55 20.24 5.07
N PRO A 65 3.09 19.06 5.55
CA PRO A 65 2.73 18.92 6.95
C PRO A 65 4.00 18.97 7.82
N SER A 66 3.80 19.01 9.14
CA SER A 66 4.91 18.78 10.06
C SER A 66 5.52 17.39 9.82
N ALA A 67 6.78 17.19 10.23
CA ALA A 67 7.44 15.88 10.14
C ALA A 67 6.67 14.78 10.89
N ALA A 68 5.94 15.15 11.94
CA ALA A 68 5.09 14.23 12.70
C ALA A 68 3.75 13.92 12.01
N GLY A 69 3.42 14.61 10.91
CA GLY A 69 2.12 14.57 10.26
C GLY A 69 1.13 15.61 10.81
N MET A 70 -0.13 15.53 10.36
CA MET A 70 -1.21 16.41 10.82
C MET A 70 -1.67 16.01 12.23
N GLU A 71 -1.87 16.98 13.11
CA GLU A 71 -2.36 16.75 14.47
C GLU A 71 -3.69 16.01 14.48
N GLN A 72 -4.64 16.43 13.65
CA GLN A 72 -5.97 15.83 13.56
C GLN A 72 -5.91 14.34 13.17
N LEU A 73 -4.94 13.96 12.33
CA LEU A 73 -4.74 12.56 11.95
C LEU A 73 -4.20 11.75 13.13
N ARG A 74 -3.21 12.29 13.86
CA ARG A 74 -2.62 11.62 15.03
C ARG A 74 -3.66 11.40 16.13
N GLU A 75 -4.46 12.40 16.44
CA GLU A 75 -5.57 12.29 17.40
C GLU A 75 -6.62 11.28 16.96
N SER A 76 -6.99 11.28 15.68
CA SER A 76 -7.95 10.32 15.12
C SER A 76 -7.47 8.88 15.25
N ILE A 77 -6.17 8.64 15.03
CA ILE A 77 -5.54 7.33 15.20
C ILE A 77 -5.56 6.93 16.68
N ALA A 78 -5.11 7.80 17.59
CA ALA A 78 -5.10 7.52 19.03
C ALA A 78 -6.51 7.16 19.53
N ASN A 79 -7.50 7.99 19.23
CA ASN A 79 -8.91 7.75 19.58
C ASN A 79 -9.46 6.46 18.99
N TRP A 80 -9.00 6.03 17.81
CA TRP A 80 -9.42 4.75 17.22
C TRP A 80 -8.81 3.56 17.94
N VAL A 81 -7.52 3.65 18.30
CA VAL A 81 -6.82 2.60 19.05
C VAL A 81 -7.42 2.46 20.45
N GLU A 82 -7.74 3.55 21.13
CA GLU A 82 -8.35 3.51 22.47
C GLU A 82 -9.76 2.89 22.50
N ARG A 83 -10.50 2.99 21.40
CA ARG A 83 -11.86 2.44 21.30
C ARG A 83 -11.89 0.95 20.93
N ARG A 84 -10.77 0.37 20.52
CA ARG A 84 -10.68 -1.02 20.04
C ARG A 84 -9.91 -1.90 21.00
#